data_AF-A0A532DA47-F1
#
_entry.id   AF-A0A532DA47-F1
#
_cell.length_a   1.000
_cell.length_b   1.000
_cell.length_c   1.000
_cell.angle_alpha   90.00
_cell.angle_beta   90.00
_cell.angle_gamma   90.00
#
_symmetry.space_group_name_H-M   'P 1'
#
loop_
_entity.id
_entity.type
_entity.pdbx_description
1 polymer ?
#
loop_
_entity_poly.entity_id
_entity_poly.type
_entity_poly.pdbx_seq_one_letter_code
_entity_poly.pdbx_strand_id
1 'polypeptide(L)'
;MRRLAMILIAMTLLTGSAGCSYLFYPNAKDFAEKAKGSTSIETLVNLTTMMEATAAKAKGGKGVDTAFDDLHNQLHALMDSFCGVTEAQSKMPAYDLAVTHKKELGSIFARLWKFKDDQPQRDQHLDLLNAELKELRDTLQTLK
;
A
#
# COMPACT_ATOMS: atom_id res chain seq x y z
N MET A 1 -37.14 17.72 -2.37
CA MET A 1 -36.06 17.98 -1.38
C MET A 1 -35.67 16.74 -0.57
N ARG A 2 -36.61 16.04 0.10
CA ARG A 2 -36.32 14.86 0.94
C ARG A 2 -35.64 13.68 0.21
N ARG A 3 -35.99 13.43 -1.06
CA ARG A 3 -35.35 12.39 -1.91
C ARG A 3 -33.93 12.76 -2.33
N LEU A 4 -33.68 14.04 -2.65
CA LEU A 4 -32.35 14.54 -3.00
C LEU A 4 -31.40 14.51 -1.79
N ALA A 5 -31.90 14.85 -0.60
CA ALA A 5 -31.13 14.75 0.64
C ALA A 5 -30.75 13.29 0.98
N MET A 6 -31.65 12.32 0.76
CA MET A 6 -31.33 10.91 0.96
C MET A 6 -30.30 10.37 -0.05
N ILE A 7 -30.35 10.82 -1.30
CA ILE A 7 -29.33 10.47 -2.31
C ILE A 7 -27.97 11.06 -1.92
N LEU A 8 -27.94 12.31 -1.44
CA LEU A 8 -26.70 12.97 -1.04
C LEU A 8 -26.08 12.31 0.21
N ILE A 9 -26.90 11.91 1.19
CA ILE A 9 -26.46 11.17 2.37
C ILE A 9 -25.98 9.75 2.01
N ALA A 10 -26.66 9.09 1.07
CA ALA A 10 -26.22 7.78 0.57
C ALA A 10 -24.88 7.88 -0.18
N MET A 11 -24.70 8.93 -0.98
CA MET A 11 -23.43 9.19 -1.68
C MET A 11 -22.29 9.48 -0.71
N THR A 12 -22.51 10.29 0.34
CA THR A 12 -21.47 10.56 1.34
C THR A 12 -21.12 9.33 2.19
N LEU A 13 -22.07 8.44 2.46
CA LEU A 13 -21.80 7.14 3.09
C LEU A 13 -21.00 6.19 2.18
N LEU A 14 -21.31 6.18 0.88
CA LEU A 14 -20.63 5.35 -0.12
C LEU A 14 -19.19 5.83 -0.38
N THR A 15 -18.94 7.14 -0.33
CA THR A 15 -17.59 7.70 -0.46
C THR A 15 -16.80 7.64 0.85
N GLY A 16 -17.45 7.55 2.00
CA GLY A 16 -16.79 7.44 3.31
C GLY A 16 -16.24 6.04 3.62
N SER A 17 -16.69 5.02 2.91
CA SER A 17 -16.22 3.62 3.03
C SER A 17 -15.36 3.15 1.86
N ALA A 18 -15.35 3.89 0.76
CA ALA A 18 -14.34 3.75 -0.27
C ALA A 18 -13.09 4.48 0.21
N GLY A 19 -12.05 3.73 0.61
CA GLY A 19 -10.72 4.33 0.81
C GLY A 19 -10.28 5.14 -0.41
N CYS A 20 -9.37 6.07 -0.17
CA CYS A 20 -9.18 7.27 -0.98
C CYS A 20 -8.77 7.05 -2.45
N SER A 21 -8.45 5.82 -2.90
CA SER A 21 -7.95 5.58 -4.27
C SER A 21 -8.55 4.37 -5.01
N TYR A 22 -9.52 3.65 -4.45
CA TYR A 22 -9.96 2.35 -5.01
C TYR A 22 -10.69 2.40 -6.35
N LEU A 23 -11.11 3.57 -6.84
CA LEU A 23 -11.74 3.69 -8.16
C LEU A 23 -10.78 3.35 -9.30
N PHE A 24 -9.48 3.58 -9.12
CA PHE A 24 -8.46 3.38 -10.15
C PHE A 24 -7.72 2.04 -10.03
N TYR A 25 -7.84 1.35 -8.88
CA TYR A 25 -7.10 0.12 -8.58
C TYR A 25 -8.04 -0.93 -7.95
N PRO A 26 -8.84 -1.62 -8.77
CA PRO A 26 -9.91 -2.49 -8.27
C PRO A 26 -9.40 -3.65 -7.40
N ASN A 27 -8.22 -4.19 -7.71
CA ASN A 27 -7.62 -5.31 -6.96
C ASN A 27 -6.94 -4.86 -5.65
N ALA A 28 -6.65 -3.57 -5.48
CA ALA A 28 -6.03 -3.06 -4.25
C ALA A 28 -6.94 -3.33 -3.04
N LYS A 29 -8.26 -3.24 -3.21
CA LYS A 29 -9.24 -3.56 -2.16
C LYS A 29 -9.14 -5.03 -1.73
N ASP A 30 -8.95 -5.95 -2.68
CA ASP A 30 -8.86 -7.37 -2.38
C ASP A 30 -7.59 -7.70 -1.59
N PHE A 31 -6.48 -7.03 -1.89
CA PHE A 31 -5.25 -7.16 -1.10
C PHE A 31 -5.39 -6.56 0.30
N ALA A 32 -6.04 -5.40 0.42
CA ALA A 32 -6.33 -4.80 1.72
C ALA A 32 -7.20 -5.73 2.59
N GLU A 33 -8.24 -6.35 2.02
CA GLU A 33 -9.08 -7.30 2.77
C GLU A 33 -8.32 -8.59 3.12
N LYS A 34 -7.48 -9.11 2.21
CA LYS A 34 -6.62 -10.28 2.50
C LYS A 34 -5.61 -10.01 3.63
N ALA A 35 -5.12 -8.78 3.74
CA ALA A 35 -4.12 -8.40 4.74
C ALA A 35 -4.75 -7.84 6.04
N LYS A 36 -6.07 -7.70 6.10
CA LYS A 36 -6.77 -7.05 7.21
C LYS A 36 -6.45 -7.69 8.56
N GLY A 37 -5.94 -6.86 9.46
CA GLY A 37 -5.71 -7.21 10.86
C GLY A 37 -6.81 -6.69 11.79
N SER A 38 -6.63 -6.92 13.10
CA SER A 38 -7.47 -6.37 14.15
C SER A 38 -7.35 -4.84 14.30
N THR A 39 -6.22 -4.28 13.83
CA THR A 39 -5.94 -2.84 13.78
C THR A 39 -5.46 -2.41 12.40
N SER A 40 -5.46 -1.09 12.14
CA SER A 40 -4.86 -0.53 10.91
C SER A 40 -3.35 -0.75 10.85
N ILE A 41 -2.63 -0.65 11.98
CA ILE A 41 -1.20 -0.96 12.04
C ILE A 41 -0.93 -2.42 11.71
N GLU A 42 -1.73 -3.34 12.23
CA GLU A 42 -1.60 -4.76 11.88
C GLU A 42 -1.88 -5.00 10.39
N THR A 43 -2.89 -4.34 9.82
CA THR A 43 -3.16 -4.39 8.37
C THR A 43 -1.95 -3.91 7.55
N LEU A 44 -1.31 -2.80 7.96
CA LEU A 44 -0.11 -2.29 7.30
C LEU A 44 1.07 -3.28 7.39
N VAL A 45 1.29 -3.90 8.56
CA VAL A 45 2.34 -4.93 8.77
C VAL A 45 2.10 -6.19 7.93
N ASN A 46 0.84 -6.59 7.78
CA ASN A 46 0.47 -7.72 6.94
C ASN A 46 0.68 -7.40 5.45
N LEU A 47 0.33 -6.18 5.02
CA LEU A 47 0.56 -5.72 3.65
C LEU A 47 2.06 -5.66 3.32
N THR A 48 2.91 -5.13 4.21
CA THR A 48 4.37 -5.11 3.96
C THR A 48 4.93 -6.53 3.81
N THR A 49 4.51 -7.45 4.67
CA THR A 49 4.92 -8.87 4.59
C THR A 49 4.45 -9.53 3.29
N MET A 50 3.21 -9.26 2.85
CA MET A 50 2.68 -9.75 1.59
C MET A 50 3.48 -9.21 0.40
N MET A 51 3.79 -7.90 0.41
CA MET A 51 4.57 -7.24 -0.64
C MET A 51 5.99 -7.78 -0.72
N GLU A 52 6.64 -8.08 0.40
CA GLU A 52 7.98 -8.70 0.40
C GLU A 52 7.98 -10.05 -0.35
N ALA A 53 6.96 -10.88 -0.08
CA ALA A 53 6.80 -12.17 -0.77
C ALA A 53 6.50 -11.98 -2.27
N THR A 54 5.68 -11.00 -2.63
CA THR A 54 5.36 -10.69 -4.03
C THR A 54 6.56 -10.14 -4.79
N ALA A 55 7.34 -9.24 -4.19
CA ALA A 55 8.55 -8.68 -4.77
C ALA A 55 9.61 -9.76 -5.03
N ALA A 56 9.74 -10.74 -4.13
CA ALA A 56 10.61 -11.90 -4.36
C ALA A 56 10.16 -12.74 -5.57
N LYS A 57 8.83 -12.96 -5.74
CA LYS A 57 8.27 -13.66 -6.91
C LYS A 57 8.42 -12.86 -8.20
N ALA A 58 8.45 -11.54 -8.11
CA ALA A 58 8.59 -10.69 -9.29
C ALA A 58 9.98 -10.82 -9.92
N LYS A 59 11.05 -11.11 -9.17
CA LYS A 59 12.43 -11.19 -9.70
C LYS A 59 12.58 -12.06 -10.95
N GLY A 60 13.44 -11.64 -11.87
CA GLY A 60 13.66 -12.33 -13.15
C GLY A 60 12.52 -12.18 -14.18
N GLY A 61 11.37 -11.64 -13.77
CA GLY A 61 10.28 -11.26 -14.67
C GLY A 61 10.57 -10.06 -15.57
N LYS A 62 9.56 -9.65 -16.35
CA LYS A 62 9.65 -8.58 -17.36
C LYS A 62 8.28 -7.93 -17.61
N GLY A 63 8.28 -6.63 -17.84
CA GLY A 63 7.06 -5.87 -18.13
C GLY A 63 6.11 -5.86 -16.94
N VAL A 64 4.82 -5.84 -17.23
CA VAL A 64 3.75 -5.97 -16.24
C VAL A 64 3.26 -7.42 -16.22
N ASP A 65 4.14 -8.31 -15.75
CA ASP A 65 3.74 -9.67 -15.41
C ASP A 65 2.84 -9.69 -14.17
N THR A 66 2.20 -10.83 -13.89
CA THR A 66 1.24 -10.96 -12.80
C THR A 66 1.84 -10.58 -11.44
N ALA A 67 3.09 -10.97 -11.16
CA ALA A 67 3.72 -10.65 -9.88
C ALA A 67 4.00 -9.13 -9.75
N PHE A 68 4.37 -8.47 -10.84
CA PHE A 68 4.56 -7.02 -10.84
C PHE A 68 3.23 -6.25 -10.73
N ASP A 69 2.16 -6.70 -11.39
CA ASP A 69 0.83 -6.10 -11.26
C ASP A 69 0.24 -6.31 -9.86
N ASP A 70 0.42 -7.49 -9.27
CA ASP A 70 0.03 -7.75 -7.88
C ASP A 70 0.76 -6.79 -6.93
N LEU A 71 2.07 -6.59 -7.13
CA LEU A 71 2.87 -5.67 -6.33
C LEU A 71 2.40 -4.22 -6.47
N HIS A 72 1.99 -3.80 -7.66
CA HIS A 72 1.40 -2.48 -7.91
C HIS A 72 0.10 -2.28 -7.12
N ASN A 73 -0.81 -3.25 -7.19
CA ASN A 73 -2.08 -3.17 -6.47
C ASN A 73 -1.89 -3.24 -4.95
N GLN A 74 -0.94 -4.05 -4.47
CA GLN A 74 -0.57 -4.10 -3.05
C GLN A 74 0.02 -2.78 -2.56
N LEU A 75 0.82 -2.08 -3.38
CA LEU A 75 1.32 -0.75 -3.03
C LEU A 75 0.17 0.23 -2.80
N HIS A 76 -0.83 0.27 -3.69
CA HIS A 76 -2.01 1.12 -3.50
C HIS A 76 -2.80 0.74 -2.25
N ALA A 77 -2.97 -0.57 -2.00
CA ALA A 77 -3.61 -1.06 -0.78
C ALA A 77 -2.88 -0.58 0.49
N LEU A 78 -1.54 -0.62 0.48
CA LEU A 78 -0.70 -0.12 1.56
C LEU A 78 -0.88 1.39 1.74
N MET A 79 -0.79 2.17 0.65
CA MET A 79 -0.91 3.64 0.68
C MET A 79 -2.25 4.10 1.24
N ASP A 80 -3.35 3.47 0.81
CA ASP A 80 -4.70 3.78 1.26
C ASP A 80 -4.92 3.34 2.73
N SER A 81 -4.30 2.23 3.16
CA SER A 81 -4.43 1.74 4.54
C SER A 81 -3.84 2.68 5.60
N PHE A 82 -2.92 3.59 5.22
CA PHE A 82 -2.44 4.64 6.13
C PHE A 82 -3.55 5.58 6.60
N CYS A 83 -4.65 5.73 5.86
CA CYS A 83 -5.80 6.52 6.29
C CYS A 83 -6.52 5.93 7.51
N GLY A 84 -6.27 4.66 7.86
CA GLY A 84 -6.83 4.00 9.03
C GLY A 84 -6.04 4.22 10.32
N VAL A 85 -4.88 4.90 10.29
CA VAL A 85 -4.06 5.15 11.49
C VAL A 85 -4.79 6.14 12.41
N THR A 86 -4.81 5.84 13.71
CA THR A 86 -5.53 6.67 14.69
C THR A 86 -4.85 8.02 14.91
N GLU A 87 -5.59 9.01 15.41
CA GLU A 87 -5.02 10.32 15.76
C GLU A 87 -3.93 10.22 16.86
N ALA A 88 -4.05 9.27 17.78
CA ALA A 88 -3.04 9.05 18.81
C ALA A 88 -1.72 8.53 18.19
N GLN A 89 -1.81 7.54 17.31
CA GLN A 89 -0.65 7.00 16.59
C GLN A 89 -0.04 8.04 15.65
N SER A 90 -0.85 8.87 14.99
CA SER A 90 -0.34 9.86 14.04
C SER A 90 0.46 11.00 14.68
N LYS A 91 0.40 11.14 16.01
CA LYS A 91 1.20 12.09 16.80
C LYS A 91 2.54 11.50 17.29
N MET A 92 2.80 10.21 17.05
CA MET A 92 4.03 9.56 17.46
C MET A 92 5.16 9.85 16.45
N PRO A 93 6.41 10.08 16.89
CA PRO A 93 7.54 10.25 15.98
C PRO A 93 7.75 9.08 15.02
N ALA A 94 7.43 7.85 15.46
CA ALA A 94 7.48 6.66 14.61
C ALA A 94 6.50 6.73 13.43
N TYR A 95 5.39 7.47 13.55
CA TYR A 95 4.48 7.66 12.43
C TYR A 95 5.08 8.60 11.37
N ASP A 96 5.78 9.67 11.77
CA ASP A 96 6.50 10.54 10.83
C ASP A 96 7.56 9.75 10.05
N LEU A 97 8.26 8.84 10.73
CA LEU A 97 9.19 7.92 10.09
C LEU A 97 8.47 6.95 9.14
N ALA A 98 7.35 6.35 9.55
CA ALA A 98 6.55 5.48 8.69
C ALA A 98 6.03 6.21 7.44
N VAL A 99 5.64 7.48 7.55
CA VAL A 99 5.23 8.33 6.40
C VAL A 99 6.43 8.63 5.49
N THR A 100 7.63 8.74 6.03
CA THR A 100 8.86 8.91 5.24
C THR A 100 9.13 7.64 4.43
N HIS A 101 9.13 6.47 5.08
CA HIS A 101 9.27 5.19 4.39
C HIS A 101 8.20 4.97 3.31
N LYS A 102 6.95 5.36 3.60
CA LYS A 102 5.86 5.36 2.62
C LYS A 102 6.18 6.13 1.34
N LYS A 103 6.78 7.32 1.47
CA LYS A 103 7.19 8.14 0.30
C LYS A 103 8.36 7.52 -0.46
N GLU A 104 9.30 6.91 0.26
CA GLU A 104 10.44 6.21 -0.32
C GLU A 104 9.99 4.98 -1.12
N LEU A 105 9.06 4.17 -0.60
CA LEU A 105 8.42 3.08 -1.35
C LEU A 105 7.81 3.56 -2.67
N GLY A 106 7.04 4.65 -2.64
CA GLY A 106 6.46 5.24 -3.86
C GLY A 106 7.53 5.64 -4.87
N SER A 107 8.64 6.22 -4.40
CA SER A 107 9.75 6.64 -5.26
C SER A 107 10.51 5.45 -5.85
N ILE A 108 10.75 4.40 -5.05
CA ILE A 108 11.38 3.15 -5.50
C ILE A 108 10.48 2.47 -6.53
N PHE A 109 9.18 2.36 -6.26
CA PHE A 109 8.23 1.73 -7.17
C PHE A 109 8.10 2.48 -8.49
N ALA A 110 8.14 3.82 -8.48
CA ALA A 110 8.16 4.61 -9.72
C ALA A 110 9.39 4.29 -10.59
N ARG A 111 10.57 4.10 -9.97
CA ARG A 111 11.76 3.64 -10.70
C ARG A 111 11.61 2.20 -11.19
N LEU A 112 11.03 1.32 -10.38
CA LEU A 112 10.73 -0.05 -10.76
C LEU A 112 9.79 -0.10 -11.98
N TRP A 113 8.75 0.73 -12.02
CA TRP A 113 7.85 0.88 -13.17
C TRP A 113 8.57 1.37 -14.43
N LYS A 114 9.49 2.33 -14.28
CA LYS A 114 10.32 2.83 -15.38
C LYS A 114 11.18 1.71 -15.97
N PHE A 115 11.82 0.89 -15.13
CA PHE A 115 12.78 -0.15 -15.54
C PHE A 115 12.19 -1.56 -15.62
N LYS A 116 10.86 -1.72 -15.60
CA LYS A 116 10.18 -3.04 -15.59
C LYS A 116 10.55 -3.94 -16.78
N ASP A 117 11.07 -3.37 -17.87
CA ASP A 117 11.47 -4.11 -19.07
C ASP A 117 12.98 -4.41 -19.12
N ASP A 118 13.76 -3.86 -18.18
CA ASP A 118 15.21 -3.80 -18.19
C ASP A 118 15.82 -4.57 -17.00
N GLN A 119 16.54 -5.65 -17.32
CA GLN A 119 17.40 -6.35 -16.36
C GLN A 119 18.85 -5.87 -16.53
N PRO A 120 19.64 -5.69 -15.44
CA PRO A 120 19.34 -6.08 -14.05
C PRO A 120 18.61 -5.01 -13.21
N GLN A 121 18.26 -3.85 -13.79
CA GLN A 121 17.73 -2.71 -13.04
C GLN A 121 16.41 -3.04 -12.33
N ARG A 122 15.52 -3.81 -12.96
CA ARG A 122 14.28 -4.27 -12.32
C ARG A 122 14.55 -5.02 -11.03
N ASP A 123 15.43 -6.02 -11.07
CA ASP A 123 15.75 -6.83 -9.89
C ASP A 123 16.46 -6.01 -8.81
N GLN A 124 17.33 -5.07 -9.18
CA GLN A 124 17.95 -4.13 -8.23
C GLN A 124 16.90 -3.27 -7.51
N HIS A 125 15.89 -2.78 -8.22
CA HIS A 125 14.82 -1.98 -7.61
C HIS A 125 13.85 -2.82 -6.78
N LEU A 126 13.64 -4.09 -7.13
CA LEU A 126 12.90 -5.04 -6.27
C LEU A 126 13.66 -5.29 -4.96
N ASP A 127 14.98 -5.36 -4.98
CA ASP A 127 15.79 -5.48 -3.77
C ASP A 127 15.73 -4.25 -2.88
N LEU A 128 15.80 -3.05 -3.46
CA LEU A 128 15.58 -1.80 -2.73
C LEU A 128 14.19 -1.73 -2.12
N LEU A 129 13.15 -2.13 -2.88
CA LEU A 129 11.78 -2.15 -2.38
C LEU A 129 11.65 -3.10 -1.18
N ASN A 130 12.25 -4.28 -1.25
CA ASN A 130 12.24 -5.25 -0.15
C ASN A 130 12.96 -4.76 1.10
N ALA A 131 14.08 -4.04 0.96
CA ALA A 131 14.76 -3.43 2.10
C ALA A 131 13.84 -2.37 2.75
N GLU A 132 13.24 -1.51 1.93
CA GLU A 132 12.37 -0.44 2.40
C GLU A 132 11.09 -0.96 3.07
N LEU A 133 10.50 -2.05 2.56
CA LEU A 133 9.34 -2.71 3.18
C LEU A 133 9.66 -3.25 4.58
N LYS A 134 10.90 -3.72 4.81
CA LYS A 134 11.34 -4.19 6.13
C LYS A 134 11.49 -3.03 7.10
N GLU A 135 12.16 -1.96 6.70
CA GLU A 135 12.32 -0.75 7.53
C GLU A 135 10.94 -0.16 7.90
N LEU A 136 10.02 -0.10 6.93
CA LEU A 136 8.64 0.31 7.19
C LEU A 136 7.96 -0.64 8.19
N ARG A 137 8.06 -1.96 7.99
CA ARG A 137 7.43 -2.94 8.89
C ARG A 137 7.93 -2.80 10.31
N ASP A 138 9.24 -2.67 10.50
CA ASP A 138 9.85 -2.56 11.81
C ASP A 138 9.43 -1.25 12.49
N THR A 139 9.36 -0.15 11.73
CA THR A 139 8.80 1.11 12.21
C THR A 139 7.33 0.97 12.62
N LEU A 140 6.49 0.31 11.82
CA LEU A 140 5.08 0.09 12.12
C LEU A 140 4.88 -0.76 13.38
N GLN A 141 5.76 -1.70 13.67
CA GLN A 141 5.68 -2.50 14.90
C GLN A 141 5.83 -1.65 16.16
N THR A 142 6.50 -0.50 16.09
CA THR A 142 6.61 0.45 17.21
C THR A 142 5.33 1.26 17.45
N LEU A 143 4.36 1.21 16.53
CA LEU A 143 3.06 1.88 16.60
C LEU A 143 1.91 0.96 17.05
N LYS A 144 2.19 -0.33 17.27
CA LYS A 144 1.23 -1.29 17.82
C LYS A 144 0.94 -0.99 19.29
#